data_AF-A0A948HZU6-F1
#
_entry.id   AF-A0A948HZU6-F1
#
_cell.length_a   1.000
_cell.length_b   1.000
_cell.length_c   1.000
_cell.angle_alpha   90.00
_cell.angle_beta   90.00
_cell.angle_gamma   90.00
#
_symmetry.space_group_name_H-M   'P 1'
#
loop_
_entity.id
_entity.type
_entity.pdbx_description
1 polymer ?
#
loop_
_entity_poly.entity_id
_entity_poly.type
_entity_poly.pdbx_seq_one_letter_code
_entity_poly.pdbx_strand_id
1 'polypeptide(L)'
;MLRNFKLALFLGFKSITKGNKAILALMIFIMSLAFVNLVFISSILSGIIVTLNNQIKINIVSNIVINPQEEPVKKDYIIHAEELRREIESIPGVAATAGRYKLSATIAYDKNKNGKFIYRPMEVIGVDPESEKNISEIPHKIIEGRYLEGLGTGDIVIGSDLAGGYGGAGEEIVSLRGARVGDKLKMTFSNGVVRNYTIRGIFKVNFDMVDGSMTFITTKEAESILSVYNNASQILVKIDKPEAEDYCIGQIQKIAPNLKVKKWNDYLGGLGGISESFNMITLIISAIGLAVAAITIFILIYVNVVNKRRQIGILKAIGINQNIIIYSYIFQALFYAIFGIIIGILLVFYVIGPYFAIRPLMLPMGAVRPALNSQMIIQNILSLLLAAFVAGLIPSWRAAKENILKAIWGA
;
A
#
# COMPACT_ATOMS: atom_id res chain seq x y z
N MET A 1 -23.36 3.24 -43.52
CA MET A 1 -23.01 3.21 -42.08
C MET A 1 -22.78 4.61 -41.49
N LEU A 2 -21.86 5.41 -42.03
CA LEU A 2 -21.51 6.76 -41.50
C LEU A 2 -22.69 7.72 -41.30
N ARG A 3 -23.68 7.73 -42.22
CA ARG A 3 -24.85 8.61 -42.13
C ARG A 3 -25.75 8.28 -40.93
N ASN A 4 -25.93 7.00 -40.62
CA ASN A 4 -26.74 6.54 -39.48
C ASN A 4 -26.09 6.87 -38.14
N PHE A 5 -24.75 6.81 -38.08
CA PHE A 5 -23.98 7.19 -36.90
C PHE A 5 -24.04 8.72 -36.66
N LYS A 6 -23.86 9.53 -37.71
CA LYS A 6 -24.03 11.00 -37.61
C LYS A 6 -25.43 11.39 -37.15
N LEU A 7 -26.47 10.72 -37.65
CA LEU A 7 -27.86 10.93 -37.21
C LEU A 7 -28.07 10.56 -35.74
N ALA A 8 -27.53 9.43 -35.28
CA ALA A 8 -27.60 9.02 -33.88
C ALA A 8 -26.92 10.04 -32.96
N LEU A 9 -25.74 10.52 -33.35
CA LEU A 9 -24.98 11.52 -32.60
C LEU A 9 -25.72 12.86 -32.55
N PHE A 10 -26.32 13.29 -33.67
CA PHE A 10 -27.15 14.50 -33.72
C PHE A 10 -28.38 14.39 -32.81
N LEU A 11 -29.09 13.25 -32.83
CA LEU A 11 -30.24 13.01 -31.95
C LEU A 11 -29.84 12.98 -30.47
N GLY A 12 -28.72 12.32 -30.15
CA GLY A 12 -28.16 12.27 -28.80
C GLY A 12 -27.80 13.67 -28.29
N PHE A 13 -27.02 14.42 -29.06
CA PHE A 13 -26.61 15.79 -28.73
C PHE A 13 -27.80 16.74 -28.58
N LYS A 14 -28.79 16.65 -29.47
CA LYS A 14 -30.02 17.47 -29.39
C LYS A 14 -30.86 17.10 -28.17
N SER A 15 -30.90 15.83 -27.79
CA SER A 15 -31.60 15.35 -26.59
C SER A 15 -30.95 15.87 -25.30
N ILE A 16 -29.62 15.96 -25.26
CA ILE A 16 -28.86 16.52 -24.14
C ILE A 16 -29.08 18.03 -24.03
N THR A 17 -28.89 18.76 -25.14
CA THR A 17 -28.95 20.23 -25.15
C THR A 17 -30.35 20.79 -24.96
N LYS A 18 -31.39 20.11 -25.45
CA LYS A 18 -32.80 20.48 -25.22
C LYS A 18 -33.41 19.82 -23.99
N GLY A 19 -32.63 19.03 -23.24
CA GLY A 19 -33.06 18.39 -22.00
C GLY A 19 -33.13 19.38 -20.83
N ASN A 20 -33.60 18.88 -19.68
CA ASN A 20 -33.59 19.66 -18.45
C ASN A 20 -32.13 19.83 -17.97
N LYS A 21 -31.65 21.08 -17.91
CA LYS A 21 -30.28 21.41 -17.48
C LYS A 21 -29.96 20.94 -16.07
N ALA A 22 -30.93 20.93 -15.16
CA ALA A 22 -30.75 20.43 -13.80
C ALA A 22 -30.48 18.92 -13.78
N ILE A 23 -31.22 18.16 -14.60
CA ILE A 23 -31.02 16.70 -14.73
C ILE A 23 -29.65 16.40 -15.36
N LEU A 24 -29.26 17.16 -16.38
CA LEU A 24 -27.94 17.02 -17.00
C LEU A 24 -26.82 17.28 -15.99
N ALA A 25 -26.91 18.39 -15.25
CA ALA A 25 -25.92 18.74 -14.22
C ALA A 25 -25.85 17.67 -13.12
N LEU A 26 -27.01 17.19 -12.66
CA LEU A 26 -27.10 16.11 -11.68
C LEU A 26 -26.46 14.81 -12.19
N MET A 27 -26.70 14.44 -13.44
CA MET A 27 -26.10 13.24 -14.05
C MET A 27 -24.57 13.34 -14.11
N ILE A 28 -24.06 14.48 -14.59
CA ILE A 28 -22.61 14.71 -14.66
C ILE A 28 -22.00 14.70 -13.25
N PHE A 29 -22.67 15.31 -12.26
CA PHE A 29 -22.22 15.32 -10.87
C PHE A 29 -22.18 13.90 -10.27
N ILE A 30 -23.22 13.09 -10.48
CA ILE A 30 -23.27 11.70 -10.03
C ILE A 30 -22.16 10.88 -10.69
N MET A 31 -21.93 11.03 -12.01
CA MET A 31 -20.84 10.34 -12.70
C MET A 31 -19.47 10.79 -12.20
N SER A 32 -19.30 12.08 -11.92
CA SER A 32 -18.08 12.61 -11.33
C SER A 32 -17.85 12.01 -9.95
N LEU A 33 -18.87 11.94 -9.09
CA LEU A 33 -18.75 11.36 -7.75
C LEU A 33 -18.42 9.86 -7.82
N ALA A 34 -19.06 9.13 -8.73
CA ALA A 34 -18.78 7.72 -8.95
C ALA A 34 -17.33 7.48 -9.39
N PHE A 35 -16.83 8.29 -10.34
CA PHE A 35 -15.44 8.21 -10.79
C PHE A 35 -14.45 8.60 -9.69
N VAL A 36 -14.73 9.69 -8.96
CA VAL A 36 -13.91 10.12 -7.83
C VAL A 36 -13.82 9.02 -6.78
N ASN A 37 -14.94 8.40 -6.42
CA ASN A 37 -14.97 7.31 -5.46
C ASN A 37 -14.11 6.12 -5.92
N LEU A 38 -14.28 5.71 -7.18
CA LEU A 38 -13.55 4.60 -7.78
C LEU A 38 -12.03 4.86 -7.81
N VAL A 39 -11.59 6.07 -8.18
CA VAL A 39 -10.18 6.44 -8.15
C VAL A 39 -9.66 6.59 -6.72
N PHE A 40 -10.41 7.25 -5.85
CA PHE A 40 -9.99 7.58 -4.49
C PHE A 40 -9.72 6.34 -3.64
N ILE A 41 -10.66 5.38 -3.62
CA ILE A 41 -10.49 4.15 -2.83
C ILE A 41 -9.25 3.40 -3.30
N SER A 42 -9.13 3.14 -4.59
CA SER A 42 -8.01 2.37 -5.14
C SER A 42 -6.68 3.11 -4.94
N SER A 43 -6.69 4.44 -4.93
CA SER A 43 -5.49 5.25 -4.68
C SER A 43 -5.07 5.19 -3.21
N ILE A 44 -6.02 5.22 -2.26
CA ILE A 44 -5.70 5.03 -0.84
C ILE A 44 -5.13 3.64 -0.60
N LEU A 45 -5.79 2.59 -1.10
CA LEU A 45 -5.33 1.22 -0.90
C LEU A 45 -3.94 0.98 -1.51
N SER A 46 -3.71 1.47 -2.74
CA SER A 46 -2.38 1.46 -3.34
C SER A 46 -1.37 2.29 -2.51
N GLY A 47 -1.80 3.43 -1.98
CA GLY A 47 -1.02 4.27 -1.07
C GLY A 47 -0.59 3.54 0.20
N ILE A 48 -1.47 2.72 0.79
CA ILE A 48 -1.15 1.87 1.94
C ILE A 48 -0.05 0.88 1.54
N ILE A 49 -0.21 0.15 0.43
CA ILE A 49 0.78 -0.84 -0.04
C ILE A 49 2.13 -0.17 -0.28
N VAL A 50 2.17 0.97 -0.97
CA VAL A 50 3.41 1.71 -1.26
C VAL A 50 4.08 2.16 0.04
N THR A 51 3.31 2.71 0.98
CA THR A 51 3.83 3.18 2.28
C THR A 51 4.39 2.01 3.09
N LEU A 52 3.65 0.91 3.16
CA LEU A 52 4.04 -0.34 3.82
C LEU A 52 5.35 -0.89 3.25
N ASN A 53 5.45 -1.01 1.93
CA ASN A 53 6.63 -1.50 1.24
C ASN A 53 7.85 -0.59 1.48
N ASN A 54 7.65 0.73 1.46
CA ASN A 54 8.72 1.68 1.76
C ASN A 54 9.19 1.55 3.21
N GLN A 55 8.28 1.41 4.17
CA GLN A 55 8.61 1.24 5.58
C GLN A 55 9.40 -0.06 5.83
N ILE A 56 8.96 -1.16 5.22
CA ILE A 56 9.68 -2.44 5.24
C ILE A 56 11.09 -2.29 4.66
N LYS A 57 11.20 -1.68 3.47
CA LYS A 57 12.46 -1.53 2.76
C LYS A 57 13.44 -0.67 3.56
N ILE A 58 12.99 0.44 4.12
CA ILE A 58 13.86 1.41 4.81
C ILE A 58 14.21 0.95 6.24
N ASN A 59 13.27 0.37 6.98
CA ASN A 59 13.45 0.13 8.41
C ASN A 59 13.68 -1.34 8.80
N ILE A 60 13.26 -2.31 7.97
CA ILE A 60 13.33 -3.74 8.33
C ILE A 60 14.43 -4.47 7.57
N VAL A 61 14.44 -4.44 6.23
CA VAL A 61 15.22 -5.41 5.42
C VAL A 61 16.14 -4.84 4.32
N SER A 62 16.12 -3.54 4.03
CA SER A 62 16.86 -2.94 2.90
C SER A 62 16.44 -3.49 1.52
N ASN A 63 17.27 -3.36 0.48
CA ASN A 63 16.98 -3.80 -0.88
C ASN A 63 17.09 -5.33 -1.04
N ILE A 64 18.19 -5.91 -0.54
CA ILE A 64 18.49 -7.34 -0.64
C ILE A 64 18.78 -7.88 0.76
N VAL A 65 18.31 -9.10 0.99
CA VAL A 65 18.55 -9.87 2.20
C VAL A 65 19.30 -11.14 1.83
N ILE A 66 20.42 -11.37 2.51
CA ILE A 66 21.20 -12.59 2.39
C ILE A 66 20.98 -13.40 3.67
N ASN A 67 20.50 -14.63 3.49
CA ASN A 67 20.23 -15.56 4.58
C ASN A 67 21.09 -16.83 4.46
N PRO A 68 21.33 -17.51 5.59
CA PRO A 68 21.87 -18.86 5.58
C PRO A 68 21.06 -19.81 4.71
N GLN A 69 21.71 -20.85 4.20
CA GLN A 69 21.06 -21.93 3.48
C GLN A 69 20.07 -22.67 4.40
N GLU A 70 18.84 -22.88 3.93
CA GLU A 70 17.83 -23.67 4.67
C GLU A 70 17.79 -25.14 4.20
N GLU A 71 18.21 -25.42 2.97
CA GLU A 71 18.19 -26.76 2.36
C GLU A 71 19.55 -27.08 1.73
N PRO A 72 20.07 -28.31 1.83
CA PRO A 72 19.49 -29.49 2.48
C PRO A 72 19.67 -29.53 4.01
N VAL A 73 20.54 -28.67 4.56
CA VAL A 73 20.78 -28.54 6.01
C VAL A 73 20.59 -27.08 6.40
N LYS A 74 19.66 -26.82 7.33
CA LYS A 74 19.45 -25.48 7.87
C LYS A 74 20.69 -25.04 8.64
N LYS A 75 21.33 -23.98 8.17
CA LYS A 75 22.37 -23.27 8.90
C LYS A 75 21.73 -22.11 9.65
N ASP A 76 22.14 -21.90 10.90
CA ASP A 76 21.60 -20.79 11.70
C ASP A 76 22.33 -19.46 11.45
N TYR A 77 23.54 -19.52 10.87
CA TYR A 77 24.39 -18.36 10.67
C TYR A 77 25.16 -18.40 9.34
N ILE A 78 25.41 -17.20 8.81
CA ILE A 78 26.42 -16.91 7.81
C ILE A 78 27.75 -16.81 8.56
N ILE A 79 28.74 -17.61 8.15
CA ILE A 79 30.07 -17.68 8.78
C ILE A 79 31.01 -16.72 8.05
N HIS A 80 31.91 -16.06 8.75
CA HIS A 80 32.83 -15.04 8.20
C HIS A 80 32.04 -13.90 7.55
N ALA A 81 31.06 -13.40 8.30
CA ALA A 81 30.10 -12.43 7.79
C ALA A 81 30.78 -11.09 7.45
N GLU A 82 31.78 -10.66 8.21
CA GLU A 82 32.48 -9.40 7.95
C GLU A 82 33.35 -9.45 6.69
N GLU A 83 34.01 -10.58 6.41
CA GLU A 83 34.77 -10.75 5.17
C GLU A 83 33.84 -10.74 3.95
N LEU A 84 32.75 -11.51 4.02
CA LEU A 84 31.75 -11.56 2.96
C LEU A 84 31.12 -10.19 2.71
N ARG A 85 30.82 -9.43 3.77
CA ARG A 85 30.29 -8.06 3.64
C ARG A 85 31.23 -7.15 2.87
N ARG A 86 32.52 -7.14 3.19
CA ARG A 86 33.52 -6.34 2.47
C ARG A 86 33.64 -6.71 1.00
N GLU A 87 33.53 -8.01 0.69
CA GLU A 87 33.53 -8.47 -0.69
C GLU A 87 32.27 -7.99 -1.44
N ILE A 88 31.10 -8.05 -0.80
CA ILE A 88 29.84 -7.54 -1.37
C ILE A 88 29.88 -6.03 -1.57
N GLU A 89 30.45 -5.27 -0.63
CA GLU A 89 30.61 -3.81 -0.75
C GLU A 89 31.51 -3.39 -1.92
N SER A 90 32.39 -4.28 -2.39
CA SER A 90 33.22 -4.02 -3.58
C SER A 90 32.45 -4.10 -4.90
N ILE A 91 31.22 -4.61 -4.90
CA ILE A 91 30.39 -4.76 -6.10
C ILE A 91 29.86 -3.38 -6.53
N PRO A 92 30.07 -2.96 -7.79
CA PRO A 92 29.51 -1.71 -8.30
C PRO A 92 27.98 -1.67 -8.18
N GLY A 93 27.46 -0.65 -7.48
CA GLY A 93 26.03 -0.45 -7.23
C GLY A 93 25.58 -0.83 -5.82
N VAL A 94 26.43 -1.49 -5.03
CA VAL A 94 26.20 -1.68 -3.59
C VAL A 94 26.62 -0.42 -2.84
N ALA A 95 25.69 0.14 -2.08
CA ALA A 95 25.88 1.38 -1.33
C ALA A 95 26.46 1.11 0.08
N ALA A 96 25.95 0.07 0.74
CA ALA A 96 26.33 -0.29 2.10
C ALA A 96 25.84 -1.71 2.42
N THR A 97 26.50 -2.38 3.37
CA THR A 97 26.02 -3.62 3.96
C THR A 97 25.94 -3.53 5.47
N ALA A 98 25.08 -4.35 6.08
CA ALA A 98 25.02 -4.50 7.54
C ALA A 98 24.74 -5.96 7.90
N GLY A 99 25.59 -6.54 8.75
CA GLY A 99 25.33 -7.82 9.40
C GLY A 99 24.38 -7.63 10.57
N ARG A 100 23.40 -8.53 10.71
CA ARG A 100 22.48 -8.52 11.85
C ARG A 100 22.40 -9.89 12.51
N TYR A 101 22.32 -9.88 13.83
CA TYR A 101 21.92 -11.03 14.64
C TYR A 101 20.45 -10.90 15.01
N LYS A 102 19.66 -11.96 14.80
CA LYS A 102 18.26 -12.02 15.22
C LYS A 102 18.14 -12.90 16.44
N LEU A 103 17.74 -12.29 17.56
CA LEU A 103 17.48 -12.99 18.82
C LEU A 103 16.03 -12.75 19.24
N SER A 104 15.53 -13.60 20.11
CA SER A 104 14.24 -13.42 20.75
C SER A 104 14.42 -13.42 22.26
N ALA A 105 13.81 -12.47 22.93
CA ALA A 105 13.88 -12.33 24.37
C ALA A 105 12.55 -11.89 24.96
N THR A 106 12.35 -12.19 26.25
CA THR A 106 11.28 -11.61 27.05
C THR A 106 11.87 -10.52 27.93
N ILE A 107 11.40 -9.29 27.75
CA ILE A 107 11.69 -8.14 28.60
C ILE A 107 10.84 -8.23 29.86
N ALA A 108 11.44 -8.03 31.03
CA ALA A 108 10.80 -7.83 32.31
C ALA A 108 11.12 -6.42 32.81
N TYR A 109 10.09 -5.59 32.96
CA TYR A 109 10.20 -4.19 33.39
C TYR A 109 9.35 -3.90 34.62
N ASP A 110 9.97 -3.38 35.68
CA ASP A 110 9.28 -2.95 36.89
C ASP A 110 9.21 -1.42 36.95
N LYS A 111 8.13 -0.87 36.38
CA LYS A 111 7.91 0.58 36.28
C LYS A 111 7.95 1.30 37.63
N ASN A 112 7.36 0.68 38.66
CA ASN A 112 7.17 1.32 39.97
C ASN A 112 8.20 0.87 41.00
N LYS A 113 9.19 0.04 40.60
CA LYS A 113 10.20 -0.55 41.49
C LYS A 113 9.57 -1.25 42.71
N ASN A 114 8.40 -1.86 42.52
CA ASN A 114 7.61 -2.47 43.59
C ASN A 114 7.49 -3.99 43.45
N GLY A 115 8.28 -4.60 42.56
CA GLY A 115 8.30 -6.03 42.27
C GLY A 115 7.23 -6.49 41.28
N LYS A 116 6.39 -5.58 40.74
CA LYS A 116 5.38 -5.94 39.72
C LYS A 116 5.96 -5.74 38.32
N PHE A 117 6.45 -6.83 37.75
CA PHE A 117 7.04 -6.85 36.42
C PHE A 117 5.99 -6.93 35.31
N ILE A 118 6.22 -6.15 34.26
CA ILE A 118 5.55 -6.24 32.97
C ILE A 118 6.45 -7.06 32.05
N TYR A 119 5.89 -8.15 31.48
CA TYR A 119 6.62 -9.04 30.59
C TYR A 119 6.22 -8.85 29.14
N ARG A 120 7.19 -8.67 28.24
CA ARG A 120 6.95 -8.53 26.79
C ARG A 120 7.92 -9.37 25.97
N PRO A 121 7.44 -10.28 25.11
CA PRO A 121 8.29 -10.91 24.12
C PRO A 121 8.70 -9.88 23.07
N MET A 122 9.93 -9.98 22.58
CA MET A 122 10.53 -8.98 21.71
C MET A 122 11.58 -9.59 20.79
N GLU A 123 11.65 -9.11 19.55
CA GLU A 123 12.79 -9.35 18.67
C GLU A 123 13.93 -8.40 19.06
N VAL A 124 15.10 -8.98 19.31
CA VAL A 124 16.31 -8.26 19.67
C VAL A 124 17.29 -8.41 18.52
N ILE A 125 17.72 -7.28 17.98
CA ILE A 125 18.58 -7.23 16.81
C ILE A 125 19.95 -6.76 17.26
N GLY A 126 20.94 -7.65 17.13
CA GLY A 126 22.35 -7.30 17.29
C GLY A 126 22.86 -6.62 16.04
N VAL A 127 23.36 -5.38 16.18
CA VAL A 127 23.83 -4.56 15.06
C VAL A 127 25.18 -3.92 15.36
N ASP A 128 25.96 -3.68 14.31
CA ASP A 128 27.07 -2.75 14.37
C ASP A 128 26.52 -1.33 14.15
N PRO A 129 26.62 -0.41 15.12
CA PRO A 129 25.96 0.89 15.03
C PRO A 129 26.43 1.74 13.84
N GLU A 130 27.70 1.64 13.43
CA GLU A 130 28.22 2.41 12.31
C GLU A 130 27.72 1.88 10.96
N SER A 131 27.70 0.56 10.79
CA SER A 131 27.11 -0.06 9.60
C SER A 131 25.61 0.20 9.49
N GLU A 132 24.88 0.12 10.60
CA GLU A 132 23.43 0.24 10.64
C GLU A 132 22.94 1.66 10.28
N LYS A 133 23.70 2.71 10.61
CA LYS A 133 23.43 4.12 10.21
C LYS A 133 23.32 4.31 8.70
N ASN A 134 23.98 3.47 7.92
CA ASN A 134 24.00 3.57 6.46
C ASN A 134 22.86 2.78 5.80
N ILE A 135 22.28 1.81 6.52
CA ILE A 135 21.25 0.91 5.99
C ILE A 135 19.82 1.24 6.43
N SER A 136 19.65 1.84 7.62
CA SER A 136 18.36 2.10 8.26
C SER A 136 18.21 3.57 8.67
N GLU A 137 16.96 4.06 8.72
CA GLU A 137 16.67 5.40 9.26
C GLU A 137 16.56 5.43 10.79
N ILE A 138 16.42 4.26 11.44
CA ILE A 138 16.22 4.16 12.89
C ILE A 138 17.29 4.91 13.71
N PRO A 139 18.60 4.81 13.39
CA PRO A 139 19.63 5.55 14.12
C PRO A 139 19.47 7.08 14.08
N HIS A 140 18.78 7.60 13.07
CA HIS A 140 18.53 9.03 12.85
C HIS A 140 17.18 9.50 13.40
N LYS A 141 16.36 8.59 13.95
CA LYS A 141 14.99 8.83 14.41
C LYS A 141 14.82 8.62 15.93
N ILE A 142 15.88 8.92 16.68
CA ILE A 142 15.87 8.88 18.15
C ILE A 142 15.11 10.09 18.68
N ILE A 143 14.06 9.84 19.46
CA ILE A 143 13.20 10.87 20.06
C ILE A 143 13.57 11.18 21.51
N GLU A 144 14.24 10.25 22.21
CA GLU A 144 14.75 10.44 23.57
C GLU A 144 16.08 9.70 23.71
N GLY A 145 17.08 10.32 24.36
CA GLY A 145 18.38 9.71 24.60
C GLY A 145 19.32 9.74 23.39
N ARG A 146 20.11 8.67 23.22
CA ARG A 146 21.08 8.51 22.12
C ARG A 146 21.01 7.12 21.51
N TYR A 147 21.42 7.00 20.26
CA TYR A 147 21.60 5.69 19.65
C TYR A 147 22.79 4.92 20.27
N LEU A 148 22.95 3.65 19.90
CA LEU A 148 24.11 2.85 20.26
C LEU A 148 25.37 3.44 19.61
N GLU A 149 26.50 3.37 20.32
CA GLU A 149 27.79 3.87 19.85
C GLU A 149 28.88 2.87 20.20
N GLY A 150 29.79 2.63 19.25
CA GLY A 150 30.90 1.68 19.40
C GLY A 150 30.43 0.25 19.70
N LEU A 151 31.28 -0.50 20.40
CA LEU A 151 31.06 -1.91 20.75
C LEU A 151 30.73 -2.08 22.25
N GLY A 152 30.03 -1.10 22.84
CA GLY A 152 29.61 -1.16 24.24
C GLY A 152 28.61 -2.28 24.51
N THR A 153 28.60 -2.80 25.73
CA THR A 153 27.68 -3.86 26.20
C THR A 153 26.74 -3.31 27.27
N GLY A 154 25.56 -3.93 27.43
CA GLY A 154 24.59 -3.53 28.46
C GLY A 154 23.72 -2.29 28.17
N ASP A 155 23.84 -1.71 26.97
CA ASP A 155 22.92 -0.67 26.47
C ASP A 155 21.91 -1.26 25.48
N ILE A 156 20.68 -0.77 25.51
CA ILE A 156 19.62 -1.14 24.57
C ILE A 156 18.91 0.09 24.02
N VAL A 157 18.52 0.01 22.75
CA VAL A 157 17.64 1.00 22.11
C VAL A 157 16.30 0.31 21.80
N ILE A 158 15.19 0.96 22.18
CA ILE A 158 13.85 0.41 22.06
C ILE A 158 12.92 1.33 21.26
N GLY A 159 11.87 0.78 20.66
CA GLY A 159 10.87 1.58 19.95
C GLY A 159 9.90 2.31 20.89
N SER A 160 9.31 3.41 20.42
CA SER A 160 8.43 4.28 21.20
C SER A 160 7.18 3.60 21.72
N ASP A 161 6.64 2.67 20.93
CA ASP A 161 5.36 2.01 21.21
C ASP A 161 5.59 0.86 22.19
N LEU A 162 6.73 0.19 22.09
CA LEU A 162 7.19 -0.74 23.12
C LEU A 162 7.43 -0.02 24.45
N ALA A 163 8.12 1.13 24.45
CA ALA A 163 8.37 1.90 25.67
C ALA A 163 7.05 2.34 26.33
N GLY A 164 6.09 2.81 25.52
CA GLY A 164 4.82 3.37 25.97
C GLY A 164 4.96 4.82 26.46
N GLY A 165 3.93 5.63 26.27
CA GLY A 165 3.92 7.04 26.73
C GLY A 165 4.45 8.07 25.73
N TYR A 166 4.63 7.70 24.45
CA TYR A 166 5.12 8.57 23.37
C TYR A 166 4.10 8.76 22.23
N GLY A 167 2.80 8.65 22.56
CA GLY A 167 1.72 8.77 21.57
C GLY A 167 1.80 7.70 20.47
N GLY A 168 2.07 6.46 20.86
CA GLY A 168 2.04 5.27 20.00
C GLY A 168 0.60 4.81 19.72
N ALA A 169 0.44 3.80 18.87
CA ALA A 169 -0.87 3.34 18.42
C ALA A 169 -1.72 2.73 19.54
N GLY A 170 -2.51 3.59 20.20
CA GLY A 170 -3.64 3.23 21.05
C GLY A 170 -3.31 2.33 22.24
N GLU A 171 -4.36 1.86 22.92
CA GLU A 171 -4.26 0.89 24.03
C GLU A 171 -4.02 -0.55 23.54
N GLU A 172 -4.06 -0.79 22.22
CA GLU A 172 -3.95 -2.11 21.60
C GLU A 172 -2.51 -2.63 21.50
N ILE A 173 -1.50 -1.75 21.43
CA ILE A 173 -0.11 -2.18 21.49
C ILE A 173 0.29 -2.44 22.95
N VAL A 174 0.67 -3.68 23.21
CA VAL A 174 1.04 -4.16 24.53
C VAL A 174 2.42 -3.59 24.94
N SER A 175 2.44 -2.36 25.47
CA SER A 175 3.68 -1.65 25.84
C SER A 175 4.24 -2.03 27.23
N LEU A 176 5.43 -1.50 27.54
CA LEU A 176 6.06 -1.45 28.86
C LEU A 176 5.46 -0.35 29.77
N ARG A 177 4.41 0.35 29.29
CA ARG A 177 3.59 1.32 30.03
C ARG A 177 4.38 2.53 30.56
N GLY A 178 5.37 3.03 29.83
CA GLY A 178 6.09 4.27 30.17
C GLY A 178 7.55 4.08 30.56
N ALA A 179 8.28 3.20 29.86
CA ALA A 179 9.73 3.10 30.02
C ALA A 179 10.43 4.35 29.46
N ARG A 180 11.45 4.84 30.15
CA ARG A 180 12.23 6.04 29.79
C ARG A 180 13.71 5.71 29.62
N VAL A 181 14.45 6.64 29.03
CA VAL A 181 15.91 6.52 28.94
C VAL A 181 16.51 6.51 30.35
N GLY A 182 17.45 5.60 30.60
CA GLY A 182 18.08 5.35 31.90
C GLY A 182 17.41 4.25 32.73
N ASP A 183 16.22 3.79 32.35
CA ASP A 183 15.56 2.67 33.04
C ASP A 183 16.28 1.34 32.74
N LYS A 184 16.23 0.44 33.73
CA LYS A 184 16.82 -0.90 33.62
C LYS A 184 15.80 -1.93 33.19
N LEU A 185 16.14 -2.71 32.18
CA LEU A 185 15.36 -3.82 31.66
C LEU A 185 16.08 -5.13 31.97
N LYS A 186 15.38 -6.11 32.52
CA LYS A 186 15.88 -7.48 32.62
C LYS A 186 15.38 -8.25 31.42
N MET A 187 16.26 -8.90 30.67
CA MET A 187 15.91 -9.65 29.47
C MET A 187 16.34 -11.10 29.62
N THR A 188 15.41 -12.00 29.31
CA THR A 188 15.66 -13.44 29.24
C THR A 188 15.57 -13.86 27.78
N PHE A 189 16.70 -14.25 27.20
CA PHE A 189 16.79 -14.72 25.82
C PHE A 189 16.27 -16.16 25.69
N SER A 190 15.86 -16.55 24.48
CA SER A 190 15.33 -17.88 24.19
C SER A 190 16.29 -19.04 24.52
N ASN A 191 17.60 -18.77 24.52
CA ASN A 191 18.63 -19.72 24.95
C ASN A 191 18.85 -19.79 26.47
N GLY A 192 18.03 -19.09 27.27
CA GLY A 192 18.10 -19.06 28.73
C GLY A 192 19.09 -18.05 29.30
N VAL A 193 19.89 -17.36 28.48
CA VAL A 193 20.79 -16.30 28.94
C VAL A 193 19.97 -15.13 29.48
N VAL A 194 20.37 -14.61 30.64
CA VAL A 194 19.73 -13.44 31.26
C VAL A 194 20.73 -12.28 31.29
N ARG A 195 20.29 -11.12 30.83
CA ARG A 195 21.07 -9.86 30.84
C ARG A 195 20.22 -8.71 31.38
N ASN A 196 20.90 -7.73 31.96
CA ASN A 196 20.29 -6.47 32.34
C ASN A 196 20.80 -5.39 31.40
N TYR A 197 19.88 -4.61 30.85
CA TYR A 197 20.17 -3.51 29.95
C TYR A 197 19.71 -2.18 30.54
N THR A 198 20.40 -1.11 30.18
CA THR A 198 19.94 0.26 30.41
C THR A 198 19.40 0.82 29.10
N ILE A 199 18.21 1.39 29.11
CA ILE A 199 17.66 2.05 27.91
C ILE A 199 18.50 3.27 27.61
N ARG A 200 19.24 3.25 26.50
CA ARG A 200 20.10 4.36 26.07
C ARG A 200 19.36 5.33 25.15
N GLY A 201 18.40 4.82 24.39
CA GLY A 201 17.62 5.64 23.47
C GLY A 201 16.29 5.01 23.10
N ILE A 202 15.36 5.87 22.70
CA ILE A 202 14.04 5.49 22.22
C ILE A 202 13.86 6.07 20.82
N PHE A 203 13.53 5.22 19.84
CA PHE A 203 13.30 5.65 18.46
C PHE A 203 11.81 5.70 18.12
N LYS A 204 11.46 6.49 17.09
CA LYS A 204 10.12 6.49 16.49
C LYS A 204 10.19 6.68 14.98
N VAL A 205 9.85 5.65 14.23
CA VAL A 205 9.80 5.69 12.75
C VAL A 205 8.37 5.84 12.20
N ASN A 206 7.37 5.88 13.08
CA ASN A 206 5.94 5.91 12.74
C ASN A 206 5.52 4.67 11.95
N PHE A 207 5.97 3.51 12.42
CA PHE A 207 5.54 2.21 11.92
C PHE A 207 5.46 1.23 13.08
N ASP A 208 4.24 0.87 13.47
CA ASP A 208 3.94 0.11 14.68
C ASP A 208 4.69 -1.23 14.75
N MET A 209 4.89 -1.89 13.59
CA MET A 209 5.65 -3.15 13.52
C MET A 209 7.11 -2.98 13.96
N VAL A 210 7.69 -1.79 13.75
CA VAL A 210 9.07 -1.47 14.15
C VAL A 210 9.07 -0.83 15.53
N ASP A 211 8.24 0.20 15.75
CA ASP A 211 8.19 0.98 17.00
C ASP A 211 7.68 0.13 18.19
N GLY A 212 6.90 -0.91 17.94
CA GLY A 212 6.34 -1.79 18.96
C GLY A 212 7.03 -3.14 19.12
N SER A 213 7.87 -3.57 18.16
CA SER A 213 8.35 -4.97 18.10
C SER A 213 9.84 -5.15 17.77
N MET A 214 10.62 -4.07 17.62
CA MET A 214 12.07 -4.17 17.39
C MET A 214 12.87 -3.48 18.50
N THR A 215 13.95 -4.13 18.92
CA THR A 215 14.94 -3.58 19.86
C THR A 215 16.35 -3.84 19.37
N PHE A 216 17.30 -2.97 19.72
CA PHE A 216 18.66 -3.02 19.22
C PHE A 216 19.68 -3.11 20.35
N ILE A 217 20.62 -4.03 20.18
CA ILE A 217 21.83 -4.18 21.00
C ILE A 217 23.06 -4.21 20.08
N THR A 218 24.27 -4.10 20.63
CA THR A 218 25.47 -4.16 19.81
C THR A 218 25.77 -5.59 19.34
N THR A 219 26.43 -5.72 18.18
CA THR A 219 26.90 -7.00 17.65
C THR A 219 27.69 -7.80 18.69
N LYS A 220 28.59 -7.14 19.42
CA LYS A 220 29.41 -7.77 20.45
C LYS A 220 28.59 -8.40 21.58
N GLU A 221 27.49 -7.76 21.98
CA GLU A 221 26.58 -8.33 22.98
C GLU A 221 25.84 -9.55 22.41
N ALA A 222 25.33 -9.45 21.18
CA ALA A 222 24.65 -10.56 20.51
C ALA A 222 25.56 -11.79 20.35
N GLU A 223 26.82 -11.59 19.92
CA GLU A 223 27.85 -12.62 19.84
C GLU A 223 28.10 -13.30 21.20
N SER A 224 28.21 -12.51 22.27
CA SER A 224 28.38 -13.03 23.64
C SER A 224 27.19 -13.86 24.10
N ILE A 225 25.96 -13.50 23.72
CA ILE A 225 24.75 -14.24 24.11
C ILE A 225 24.66 -15.57 23.34
N LEU A 226 24.99 -15.55 22.06
CA LEU A 226 24.87 -16.70 21.17
C LEU A 226 26.09 -17.62 21.21
N SER A 227 27.17 -17.20 21.87
CA SER A 227 28.47 -17.91 21.87
C SER A 227 29.02 -18.13 20.46
N VAL A 228 28.90 -17.11 19.60
CA VAL A 228 29.40 -17.12 18.21
C VAL A 228 30.31 -15.92 17.99
N TYR A 229 31.11 -15.96 16.93
CA TYR A 229 32.04 -14.89 16.57
C TYR A 229 32.10 -14.72 15.06
N ASN A 230 32.08 -13.47 14.58
CA ASN A 230 32.17 -13.11 13.17
C ASN A 230 31.15 -13.86 12.28
N ASN A 231 29.91 -13.91 12.78
CA ASN A 231 28.79 -14.55 12.12
C ASN A 231 27.69 -13.51 11.83
N ALA A 232 26.64 -13.91 11.14
CA ALA A 232 25.41 -13.12 11.06
C ALA A 232 24.20 -14.02 10.87
N SER A 233 23.07 -13.67 11.47
CA SER A 233 21.79 -14.33 11.15
C SER A 233 21.31 -13.94 9.75
N GLN A 234 21.63 -12.72 9.32
CA GLN A 234 21.38 -12.20 7.98
C GLN A 234 22.32 -11.05 7.65
N ILE A 235 22.60 -10.84 6.36
CA ILE A 235 23.28 -9.64 5.86
C ILE A 235 22.30 -8.85 5.02
N LEU A 236 22.13 -7.58 5.37
CA LEU A 236 21.34 -6.64 4.59
C LEU A 236 22.26 -5.91 3.62
N VAL A 237 21.78 -5.68 2.40
CA VAL A 237 22.51 -4.96 1.37
C VAL A 237 21.64 -3.83 0.81
N LYS A 238 22.18 -2.62 0.89
CA LYS A 238 21.58 -1.41 0.33
C LYS A 238 22.15 -1.16 -1.07
N ILE A 239 21.29 -0.78 -1.99
CA ILE A 239 21.66 -0.55 -3.39
C ILE A 239 21.35 0.90 -3.75
N ASP A 240 22.28 1.55 -4.44
CA ASP A 240 22.16 2.96 -4.84
C ASP A 240 21.00 3.21 -5.80
N LYS A 241 20.84 2.29 -6.77
CA LYS A 241 19.90 2.42 -7.88
C LYS A 241 19.03 1.17 -8.02
N PRO A 242 17.70 1.29 -8.05
CA PRO A 242 16.80 0.14 -8.21
C PRO A 242 17.13 -0.75 -9.42
N GLU A 243 17.63 -0.17 -10.50
CA GLU A 243 17.97 -0.89 -11.74
C GLU A 243 19.18 -1.82 -11.57
N ALA A 244 20.04 -1.56 -10.58
CA ALA A 244 21.19 -2.40 -10.28
C ALA A 244 20.83 -3.62 -9.42
N GLU A 245 19.60 -3.73 -8.90
CA GLU A 245 19.21 -4.80 -7.97
C GLU A 245 19.44 -6.20 -8.56
N ASP A 246 18.98 -6.47 -9.79
CA ASP A 246 19.15 -7.78 -10.42
C ASP A 246 20.61 -8.10 -10.74
N TYR A 247 21.38 -7.10 -11.16
CA TYR A 247 22.81 -7.25 -11.39
C TYR A 247 23.55 -7.60 -10.09
N CYS A 248 23.32 -6.85 -9.02
CA CYS A 248 23.95 -7.07 -7.72
C CYS A 248 23.60 -8.45 -7.16
N ILE A 249 22.33 -8.89 -7.25
CA ILE A 249 21.94 -10.25 -6.84
C ILE A 249 22.74 -11.30 -7.59
N GLY A 250 22.86 -11.17 -8.92
CA GLY A 250 23.62 -12.09 -9.74
C GLY A 250 25.11 -12.16 -9.36
N GLN A 251 25.72 -11.04 -8.95
CA GLN A 251 27.11 -11.02 -8.49
C GLN A 251 27.26 -11.59 -7.07
N ILE A 252 26.38 -11.20 -6.14
CA ILE A 252 26.37 -11.72 -4.76
C ILE A 252 26.18 -13.23 -4.76
N GLN A 253 25.28 -13.76 -5.61
CA GLN A 253 25.05 -15.20 -5.71
C GLN A 253 26.27 -15.97 -6.24
N LYS A 254 27.15 -15.33 -7.04
CA LYS A 254 28.41 -15.95 -7.49
C LYS A 254 29.45 -16.01 -6.37
N ILE A 255 29.51 -14.97 -5.55
CA ILE A 255 30.43 -14.87 -4.39
C ILE A 255 29.97 -15.85 -3.28
N ALA A 256 28.67 -15.90 -3.04
CA ALA A 256 28.07 -16.72 -1.99
C ALA A 256 27.05 -17.73 -2.56
N PRO A 257 27.51 -18.75 -3.33
CA PRO A 257 26.61 -19.69 -4.00
C PRO A 257 25.79 -20.53 -3.02
N ASN A 258 26.28 -20.68 -1.79
CA ASN A 258 25.64 -21.46 -0.74
C ASN A 258 24.69 -20.62 0.14
N LEU A 259 24.49 -19.33 -0.15
CA LEU A 259 23.57 -18.48 0.61
C LEU A 259 22.31 -18.18 -0.21
N LYS A 260 21.21 -17.91 0.51
CA LYS A 260 19.95 -17.47 -0.10
C LYS A 260 20.00 -15.95 -0.25
N VAL A 261 20.21 -15.48 -1.47
CA VAL A 261 20.16 -14.06 -1.81
C VAL A 261 18.76 -13.76 -2.35
N LYS A 262 17.99 -12.96 -1.63
CA LYS A 262 16.62 -12.60 -2.02
C LYS A 262 16.43 -11.09 -2.05
N LYS A 263 15.59 -10.62 -2.97
CA LYS A 263 15.03 -9.27 -2.88
C LYS A 263 14.16 -9.16 -1.64
N TRP A 264 14.03 -7.96 -1.10
CA TRP A 264 13.14 -7.67 0.02
C TRP A 264 11.71 -8.20 -0.19
N ASN A 265 11.20 -8.08 -1.42
CA ASN A 265 9.85 -8.53 -1.79
C ASN A 265 9.69 -10.06 -1.72
N ASP A 266 10.71 -10.80 -2.15
CA ASP A 266 10.71 -12.27 -2.14
C ASP A 266 11.07 -12.85 -0.77
N TYR A 267 11.87 -12.11 0.01
CA TYR A 267 12.27 -12.47 1.37
C TYR A 267 11.04 -12.48 2.28
N LEU A 268 10.21 -11.46 2.17
CA LEU A 268 9.01 -11.31 2.98
C LEU A 268 7.81 -12.01 2.36
N GLY A 269 7.98 -13.13 1.66
CA GLY A 269 6.90 -13.84 0.95
C GLY A 269 5.60 -14.05 1.76
N GLY A 270 5.64 -14.03 3.10
CA GLY A 270 4.47 -13.97 3.98
C GLY A 270 3.77 -12.59 4.08
N LEU A 271 4.51 -11.47 4.07
CA LEU A 271 3.98 -10.11 3.92
C LEU A 271 3.63 -9.79 2.45
N GLY A 272 4.20 -10.51 1.49
CA GLY A 272 3.72 -10.53 0.10
C GLY A 272 2.23 -10.90 0.03
N GLY A 273 1.80 -11.85 0.86
CA GLY A 273 0.38 -12.19 1.04
C GLY A 273 -0.47 -11.04 1.58
N ILE A 274 0.09 -10.14 2.40
CA ILE A 274 -0.61 -8.92 2.84
C ILE A 274 -0.82 -7.98 1.65
N SER A 275 0.24 -7.72 0.86
CA SER A 275 0.14 -6.89 -0.34
C SER A 275 -0.83 -7.49 -1.37
N GLU A 276 -0.79 -8.80 -1.58
CA GLU A 276 -1.73 -9.53 -2.45
C GLU A 276 -3.17 -9.45 -1.93
N SER A 277 -3.38 -9.58 -0.61
CA SER A 277 -4.70 -9.41 0.02
C SER A 277 -5.24 -8.00 -0.19
N PHE A 278 -4.42 -6.95 -0.02
CA PHE A 278 -4.82 -5.57 -0.30
C PHE A 278 -5.12 -5.34 -1.79
N ASN A 279 -4.38 -5.97 -2.70
CA ASN A 279 -4.68 -5.94 -4.13
C ASN A 279 -6.04 -6.60 -4.44
N MET A 280 -6.32 -7.75 -3.82
CA MET A 280 -7.60 -8.44 -3.97
C MET A 280 -8.77 -7.62 -3.41
N ILE A 281 -8.60 -7.01 -2.24
CA ILE A 281 -9.57 -6.08 -1.64
C ILE A 281 -9.81 -4.89 -2.58
N THR A 282 -8.73 -4.32 -3.14
CA THR A 282 -8.82 -3.21 -4.10
C THR A 282 -9.64 -3.60 -5.33
N LEU A 283 -9.40 -4.80 -5.87
CA LEU A 283 -10.15 -5.32 -7.02
C LEU A 283 -11.64 -5.47 -6.69
N ILE A 284 -11.98 -6.09 -5.55
CA ILE A 284 -13.37 -6.31 -5.13
C ILE A 284 -14.09 -4.97 -4.94
N ILE A 285 -13.48 -4.01 -4.22
CA ILE A 285 -14.12 -2.72 -3.97
C ILE A 285 -14.25 -1.91 -5.27
N SER A 286 -13.24 -1.96 -6.15
CA SER A 286 -13.31 -1.32 -7.47
C SER A 286 -14.43 -1.92 -8.32
N ALA A 287 -14.61 -3.24 -8.28
CA ALA A 287 -15.69 -3.93 -8.99
C ALA A 287 -17.07 -3.54 -8.44
N ILE A 288 -17.22 -3.44 -7.11
CA ILE A 288 -18.46 -2.96 -6.48
C ILE A 288 -18.74 -1.51 -6.88
N GLY A 289 -17.74 -0.62 -6.79
CA GLY A 289 -17.88 0.77 -7.20
C GLY A 289 -18.27 0.92 -8.67
N LEU A 290 -17.68 0.11 -9.54
CA LEU A 290 -18.03 0.06 -10.96
C LEU A 290 -19.44 -0.46 -11.19
N ALA A 291 -19.87 -1.50 -10.46
CA ALA A 291 -21.22 -2.03 -10.54
C ALA A 291 -22.26 -0.99 -10.10
N VAL A 292 -22.00 -0.27 -9.01
CA VAL A 292 -22.84 0.84 -8.54
C VAL A 292 -22.95 1.92 -9.63
N ALA A 293 -21.83 2.33 -10.22
CA ALA A 293 -21.81 3.30 -11.32
C ALA A 293 -22.64 2.82 -12.53
N ALA A 294 -22.46 1.55 -12.93
CA ALA A 294 -23.19 0.94 -14.04
C ALA A 294 -24.70 0.91 -13.79
N ILE A 295 -25.14 0.52 -12.59
CA ILE A 295 -26.55 0.50 -12.19
C ILE A 295 -27.13 1.91 -12.20
N THR A 296 -26.38 2.89 -11.71
CA THR A 296 -26.84 4.29 -11.72
C THR A 296 -27.06 4.80 -13.15
N ILE A 297 -26.11 4.55 -14.07
CA ILE A 297 -26.27 4.88 -15.50
C ILE A 297 -27.48 4.15 -16.09
N PHE A 298 -27.62 2.86 -15.78
CA PHE A 298 -28.71 2.04 -16.28
C PHE A 298 -30.07 2.64 -15.88
N ILE A 299 -30.27 2.93 -14.60
CA ILE A 299 -31.52 3.53 -14.09
C ILE A 299 -31.78 4.88 -14.77
N LEU A 300 -30.74 5.70 -14.92
CA LEU A 300 -30.86 7.02 -15.55
C LEU A 300 -31.29 6.93 -17.01
N ILE A 301 -30.63 6.10 -17.82
CA ILE A 301 -31.00 5.91 -19.21
C ILE A 301 -32.38 5.26 -19.31
N TYR A 302 -32.69 4.29 -18.45
CA TYR A 302 -34.01 3.67 -18.40
C TYR A 302 -35.13 4.69 -18.16
N VAL A 303 -35.01 5.52 -17.12
CA VAL A 303 -36.01 6.57 -16.82
C VAL A 303 -36.13 7.56 -17.97
N ASN A 304 -35.00 7.97 -18.58
CA ASN A 304 -35.01 8.88 -19.73
C ASN A 304 -35.76 8.27 -20.93
N VAL A 305 -35.50 7.00 -21.21
CA VAL A 305 -36.14 6.23 -22.28
C VAL A 305 -37.65 6.09 -22.02
N VAL A 306 -38.05 5.75 -20.79
CA VAL A 306 -39.47 5.63 -20.39
C VAL A 306 -40.20 6.97 -20.53
N ASN A 307 -39.61 8.05 -20.04
CA ASN A 307 -40.19 9.39 -20.16
C ASN A 307 -40.32 9.87 -21.61
N LYS A 308 -39.50 9.33 -22.52
CA LYS A 308 -39.52 9.64 -23.96
C LYS A 308 -40.15 8.54 -24.81
N ARG A 309 -40.87 7.57 -24.22
CA ARG A 309 -41.47 6.42 -24.93
C ARG A 309 -42.34 6.83 -26.13
N ARG A 310 -43.19 7.86 -25.96
CA ARG A 310 -44.03 8.40 -27.05
C ARG A 310 -43.21 9.01 -28.18
N GLN A 311 -42.13 9.73 -27.87
CA GLN A 311 -41.23 10.32 -28.88
C GLN A 311 -40.48 9.23 -29.65
N ILE A 312 -40.03 8.18 -28.96
CA ILE A 312 -39.42 6.99 -29.57
C ILE A 312 -40.42 6.31 -30.53
N GLY A 313 -41.69 6.18 -30.15
CA GLY A 313 -42.75 5.65 -31.00
C GLY A 313 -42.96 6.45 -32.29
N ILE A 314 -42.96 7.78 -32.19
CA ILE A 314 -43.07 8.68 -33.36
C ILE A 314 -41.85 8.55 -34.28
N LEU A 315 -40.64 8.49 -33.74
CA LEU A 315 -39.40 8.31 -34.53
C LEU A 315 -39.43 6.99 -35.30
N LYS A 316 -39.91 5.90 -34.69
CA LYS A 316 -40.10 4.61 -35.36
C LYS A 316 -41.17 4.69 -36.46
N ALA A 317 -42.28 5.38 -36.22
CA ALA A 317 -43.37 5.53 -37.19
C ALA A 317 -42.93 6.30 -38.46
N ILE A 318 -42.00 7.26 -38.33
CA ILE A 318 -41.42 8.01 -39.45
C ILE A 318 -40.29 7.22 -40.16
N GLY A 319 -40.01 5.99 -39.72
CA GLY A 319 -39.05 5.09 -40.39
C GLY A 319 -37.62 5.15 -39.87
N ILE A 320 -37.37 5.75 -38.70
CA ILE A 320 -36.02 5.72 -38.10
C ILE A 320 -35.70 4.30 -37.60
N ASN A 321 -34.56 3.79 -38.05
CA ASN A 321 -34.06 2.48 -37.64
C ASN A 321 -33.81 2.41 -36.13
N GLN A 322 -34.21 1.31 -35.49
CA GLN A 322 -34.01 1.01 -34.07
C GLN A 322 -32.53 1.20 -33.63
N ASN A 323 -31.57 0.83 -34.48
CA ASN A 323 -30.15 0.98 -34.17
C ASN A 323 -29.74 2.45 -33.99
N ILE A 324 -30.36 3.39 -34.71
CA ILE A 324 -30.07 4.83 -34.58
C ILE A 324 -30.53 5.32 -33.19
N ILE A 325 -31.68 4.83 -32.72
CA ILE A 325 -32.22 5.16 -31.39
C ILE A 325 -31.31 4.60 -30.30
N ILE A 326 -30.86 3.35 -30.45
CA ILE A 326 -29.94 2.70 -29.50
C ILE A 326 -28.62 3.49 -29.40
N TYR A 327 -27.99 3.78 -30.54
CA TYR A 327 -26.73 4.54 -30.56
C TYR A 327 -26.86 5.95 -30.00
N SER A 328 -28.02 6.61 -30.17
CA SER A 328 -28.29 7.92 -29.58
C SER A 328 -28.25 7.88 -28.04
N TYR A 329 -28.80 6.85 -27.41
CA TYR A 329 -28.77 6.72 -25.94
C TYR A 329 -27.42 6.22 -25.41
N ILE A 330 -26.73 5.35 -26.14
CA ILE A 330 -25.35 4.98 -25.81
C ILE A 330 -24.44 6.22 -25.84
N PHE A 331 -24.61 7.08 -26.85
CA PHE A 331 -23.88 8.34 -26.93
C PHE A 331 -24.17 9.26 -25.73
N GLN A 332 -25.43 9.32 -25.27
CA GLN A 332 -25.77 10.06 -24.05
C GLN A 332 -25.06 9.51 -22.81
N ALA A 333 -25.08 8.19 -22.63
CA ALA A 333 -24.39 7.54 -21.50
C ALA A 333 -22.89 7.83 -21.51
N LEU A 334 -22.25 7.70 -22.68
CA LEU A 334 -20.83 8.03 -22.86
C LEU A 334 -20.55 9.51 -22.62
N PHE A 335 -21.43 10.40 -23.08
CA PHE A 335 -21.29 11.84 -22.84
C PHE A 335 -21.28 12.16 -21.33
N TYR A 336 -22.23 11.61 -20.57
CA TYR A 336 -22.26 11.82 -19.12
C TYR A 336 -21.04 11.23 -18.42
N ALA A 337 -20.59 10.05 -18.84
CA ALA A 337 -19.39 9.42 -18.31
C ALA A 337 -18.13 10.26 -18.60
N ILE A 338 -17.94 10.74 -19.84
CA ILE A 338 -16.78 11.54 -20.22
C ILE A 338 -16.71 12.84 -19.40
N PHE A 339 -17.81 13.58 -19.32
CA PHE A 339 -17.83 14.83 -18.53
C PHE A 339 -17.69 14.57 -17.03
N GLY A 340 -18.29 13.49 -16.53
CA GLY A 340 -18.08 13.04 -15.15
C GLY A 340 -16.62 12.70 -14.87
N ILE A 341 -15.95 11.98 -15.78
CA ILE A 341 -14.53 11.66 -15.69
C ILE A 341 -13.68 12.93 -15.71
N ILE A 342 -13.92 13.87 -16.62
CA ILE A 342 -13.16 15.13 -16.70
C ILE A 342 -13.25 15.89 -15.39
N ILE A 343 -14.46 16.10 -14.85
CA ILE A 343 -14.64 16.78 -13.58
C ILE A 343 -14.04 15.98 -12.43
N GLY A 344 -14.18 14.65 -12.45
CA GLY A 344 -13.64 13.78 -11.43
C GLY A 344 -12.11 13.78 -11.39
N ILE A 345 -11.44 13.78 -12.55
CA ILE A 345 -9.98 13.97 -12.65
C ILE A 345 -9.59 15.32 -12.06
N LEU A 346 -10.29 16.39 -12.43
CA LEU A 346 -10.02 17.72 -11.87
C LEU A 346 -10.15 17.72 -10.34
N LEU A 347 -11.20 17.10 -9.80
CA LEU A 347 -11.38 16.98 -8.34
C LEU A 347 -10.27 16.14 -7.69
N VAL A 348 -9.88 15.02 -8.29
CA VAL A 348 -8.82 14.16 -7.75
C VAL A 348 -7.48 14.89 -7.73
N PHE A 349 -7.09 15.58 -8.79
CA PHE A 349 -5.78 16.22 -8.88
C PHE A 349 -5.69 17.59 -8.22
N TYR A 350 -6.76 18.39 -8.23
CA TYR A 350 -6.73 19.76 -7.69
C TYR A 350 -7.31 19.88 -6.29
N VAL A 351 -8.13 18.93 -5.84
CA VAL A 351 -8.74 18.97 -4.50
C VAL A 351 -8.18 17.86 -3.63
N ILE A 352 -8.37 16.59 -4.02
CA ILE A 352 -8.06 15.44 -3.18
C ILE A 352 -6.55 15.25 -3.02
N GLY A 353 -5.80 15.25 -4.12
CA GLY A 353 -4.34 15.06 -4.11
C GLY A 353 -3.62 16.08 -3.20
N PRO A 354 -3.82 17.39 -3.41
CA PRO A 354 -3.21 18.42 -2.57
C PRO A 354 -3.67 18.36 -1.11
N TYR A 355 -4.95 18.07 -0.86
CA TYR A 355 -5.47 17.91 0.50
C TYR A 355 -4.72 16.82 1.27
N PHE A 356 -4.55 15.64 0.67
CA PHE A 356 -3.83 14.52 1.31
C PHE A 356 -2.31 14.64 1.24
N ALA A 357 -1.76 15.48 0.35
CA ALA A 357 -0.34 15.81 0.36
C ALA A 357 0.04 16.60 1.63
N ILE A 358 -0.84 17.51 2.07
CA ILE A 358 -0.66 18.31 3.29
C ILE A 358 -1.11 17.51 4.54
N ARG A 359 -2.22 16.78 4.43
CA ARG A 359 -2.83 16.02 5.53
C ARG A 359 -2.89 14.53 5.19
N PRO A 360 -1.75 13.80 5.25
CA PRO A 360 -1.75 12.37 5.03
C PRO A 360 -2.58 11.64 6.10
N LEU A 361 -3.10 10.47 5.72
CA LEU A 361 -3.78 9.59 6.65
C LEU A 361 -2.74 8.94 7.57
N MET A 362 -2.80 9.24 8.86
CA MET A 362 -1.97 8.58 9.86
C MET A 362 -2.54 7.20 10.13
N LEU A 363 -1.85 6.16 9.67
CA LEU A 363 -2.19 4.76 9.91
C LEU A 363 -1.07 4.07 10.69
N PRO A 364 -1.32 2.89 11.28
CA PRO A 364 -0.31 2.03 11.93
C PRO A 364 0.97 1.80 11.13
N MET A 365 0.90 1.96 9.81
CA MET A 365 2.03 1.76 8.89
C MET A 365 2.62 3.06 8.36
N GLY A 366 2.31 4.17 9.03
CA GLY A 366 2.83 5.50 8.75
C GLY A 366 1.87 6.41 8.00
N ALA A 367 2.43 7.50 7.48
CA ALA A 367 1.70 8.55 6.78
C ALA A 367 1.31 8.11 5.37
N VAL A 368 0.09 7.61 5.21
CA VAL A 368 -0.43 7.14 3.93
C VAL A 368 -0.97 8.29 3.10
N ARG A 369 -0.55 8.32 1.83
CA ARG A 369 -1.01 9.26 0.81
C ARG A 369 -1.66 8.49 -0.34
N PRO A 370 -2.73 9.00 -0.95
CA PRO A 370 -3.29 8.40 -2.15
C PRO A 370 -2.23 8.27 -3.24
N ALA A 371 -1.94 7.05 -3.67
CA ALA A 371 -1.02 6.77 -4.76
C ALA A 371 -1.75 6.95 -6.10
N LEU A 372 -1.60 8.13 -6.69
CA LEU A 372 -2.16 8.44 -8.00
C LEU A 372 -1.27 7.85 -9.11
N ASN A 373 -1.45 6.57 -9.41
CA ASN A 373 -0.76 5.91 -10.52
C ASN A 373 -1.51 6.17 -11.84
N SER A 374 -0.80 6.68 -12.86
CA SER A 374 -1.37 6.96 -14.19
C SER A 374 -2.00 5.71 -14.81
N GLN A 375 -1.38 4.54 -14.64
CA GLN A 375 -1.90 3.29 -15.18
C GLN A 375 -3.23 2.90 -14.54
N MET A 376 -3.37 3.08 -13.22
CA MET A 376 -4.60 2.77 -12.49
C MET A 376 -5.73 3.74 -12.89
N ILE A 377 -5.41 5.04 -13.04
CA ILE A 377 -6.39 6.03 -13.50
C ILE A 377 -6.88 5.69 -14.91
N ILE A 378 -5.98 5.30 -15.82
CA ILE A 378 -6.37 4.88 -17.18
C ILE A 378 -7.29 3.65 -17.14
N GLN A 379 -6.97 2.64 -16.32
CA GLN A 379 -7.82 1.46 -16.14
C GLN A 379 -9.22 1.84 -15.62
N ASN A 380 -9.30 2.77 -14.67
CA ASN A 380 -10.54 3.27 -14.10
C ASN A 380 -11.38 4.09 -15.11
N ILE A 381 -10.72 4.85 -15.99
CA ILE A 381 -11.38 5.57 -17.09
C ILE A 381 -11.99 4.56 -18.06
N LEU A 382 -11.20 3.57 -18.49
CA LEU A 382 -11.64 2.56 -19.45
C LEU A 382 -12.79 1.71 -18.87
N SER A 383 -12.69 1.30 -17.61
CA SER A 383 -13.73 0.51 -16.95
C SER A 383 -15.04 1.28 -16.83
N LEU A 384 -15.01 2.56 -16.43
CA LEU A 384 -16.21 3.39 -16.33
C LEU A 384 -16.85 3.68 -17.69
N LEU A 385 -16.05 3.92 -18.74
CA LEU A 385 -16.56 4.07 -20.11
C LEU A 385 -17.22 2.79 -20.61
N LEU A 386 -16.62 1.63 -20.32
CA LEU A 386 -17.19 0.33 -20.67
C LEU A 386 -18.49 0.07 -19.91
N ALA A 387 -18.54 0.37 -18.60
CA ALA A 387 -19.75 0.30 -17.80
C ALA A 387 -20.84 1.22 -18.35
N ALA A 388 -20.51 2.45 -18.75
CA ALA A 388 -21.45 3.39 -19.36
C ALA A 388 -22.01 2.87 -20.69
N PHE A 389 -21.17 2.27 -21.52
CA PHE A 389 -21.57 1.65 -22.77
C PHE A 389 -22.57 0.50 -22.54
N VAL A 390 -22.23 -0.43 -21.65
CA VAL A 390 -23.08 -1.60 -21.32
C VAL A 390 -24.40 -1.15 -20.69
N ALA A 391 -24.34 -0.24 -19.72
CA ALA A 391 -25.51 0.28 -19.03
C ALA A 391 -26.44 1.07 -19.96
N GLY A 392 -25.90 1.78 -20.95
CA GLY A 392 -26.68 2.46 -21.98
C GLY A 392 -27.31 1.51 -23.00
N LEU A 393 -26.64 0.40 -23.33
CA LEU A 393 -27.10 -0.55 -24.35
C LEU A 393 -28.38 -1.30 -23.92
N ILE A 394 -28.42 -1.83 -22.69
CA ILE A 394 -29.51 -2.70 -22.21
C ILE A 394 -30.90 -2.03 -22.26
N PRO A 395 -31.13 -0.86 -21.62
CA PRO A 395 -32.46 -0.23 -21.61
C PRO A 395 -32.85 0.29 -23.00
N SER A 396 -31.87 0.80 -23.76
CA SER A 396 -32.09 1.33 -25.10
C SER A 396 -32.52 0.25 -26.08
N TRP A 397 -31.91 -0.94 -26.00
CA TRP A 397 -32.29 -2.08 -26.82
C TRP A 397 -33.71 -2.58 -26.48
N ARG A 398 -34.04 -2.66 -25.19
CA ARG A 398 -35.40 -3.04 -24.74
C ARG A 398 -36.46 -2.09 -25.29
N ALA A 399 -36.26 -0.78 -25.17
CA ALA A 399 -37.22 0.21 -25.67
C ALA A 399 -37.25 0.31 -27.20
N ALA A 400 -36.12 0.11 -27.87
CA ALA A 400 -36.09 0.07 -29.33
C ALA A 400 -36.88 -1.11 -29.90
N LYS A 401 -36.97 -2.24 -29.16
CA LYS A 401 -37.80 -3.40 -29.54
C LYS A 401 -39.27 -3.32 -29.13
N GLU A 402 -39.66 -2.36 -28.30
CA GLU A 402 -41.07 -2.21 -27.92
C GLU A 402 -41.95 -1.87 -29.12
N ASN A 403 -43.15 -2.48 -29.13
CA ASN A 403 -44.12 -2.37 -30.19
C ASN A 403 -44.69 -0.94 -30.30
N ILE A 404 -44.83 -0.43 -31.52
CA ILE A 404 -45.14 1.00 -31.79
C ILE A 404 -46.47 1.41 -31.15
N LEU A 405 -47.49 0.55 -31.25
CA LEU A 405 -48.81 0.78 -30.65
C LEU A 405 -48.74 0.91 -29.13
N LYS A 406 -48.01 0.01 -28.44
CA LYS A 406 -47.79 0.10 -26.99
C LYS A 406 -46.99 1.33 -26.59
N ALA A 407 -45.99 1.73 -27.40
CA ALA A 407 -45.17 2.90 -27.12
C ALA A 407 -45.93 4.24 -27.26
N ILE A 408 -46.92 4.31 -28.15
CA ILE A 408 -47.73 5.52 -28.38
C ILE A 408 -48.93 5.61 -27.42
N TRP A 409 -49.57 4.48 -27.09
CA TRP A 409 -50.82 4.45 -26.32
C TRP A 409 -50.62 4.24 -24.81
N GLY A 410 -49.41 3.87 -24.36
CA GLY A 410 -49.06 3.87 -22.94
C GLY A 410 -49.79 2.84 -22.08
N ALA A 411 -50.21 1.72 -22.66
CA ALA A 411 -50.75 0.57 -21.92
C ALA A 411 -49.64 -0.26 -21.26
#